data_AF-A0A1J8PVJ1-F1
#
_entry.id   AF-A0A1J8PVJ1-F1
#
_cell.length_a   1.000
_cell.length_b   1.000
_cell.length_c   1.000
_cell.angle_alpha   90.00
_cell.angle_beta   90.00
_cell.angle_gamma   90.00
#
_symmetry.space_group_name_H-M   'P 1'
#
loop_
_entity.id
_entity.type
_entity.pdbx_description
1 polymer ?
#
loop_
_entity_poly.entity_id
_entity_poly.type
_entity_poly.pdbx_seq_one_letter_code
_entity_poly.pdbx_strand_id
1 'polypeptide(L)'
;CLPVSSFHFSPSSAYYWYSSFTIFHALDPWPGASIAGALFYSQLTTYSVRHPSRLIPLSSRLAMLTVLPLIALALAPASLVEAKSSFLTHAHKVAVKHSAGLARDLRMAFGGVLVTQPTTSSNQNVYCVSSNGIGVSVPASNHSSPSSSSPTSTTTGTAAPSSSSVASSPWKAIQNYTGQTFFNGWDFYTSADPTNGNVQYVDQGTAQSAGLIQINSNGNAVMRVETTPQVQSNRQSVRITTQAIFNGALVVMDAAHMPTGCATWPAFWTNGPNWPAGGEIDIIEGVNNYTNNQATIHTNPGCSLPSTSSASLNISGTLVASTDCSASETDNQGCGIRSNLSNSFGSGFNGNGGGVYAMLWDNSGIKVFFFPRGSIPSDISAGAPQPQGWPSPMANFPATDCSPYQFFNNHSAIFDTTLCGDWAGAVWNSTGVPGQDVSCAQQTGFSTCAAFVQASGASFSEAYWEVSSVMIYQTTTS
;
A
#
# COMPACT_ATOMS: atom_id res chain seq x y z
N CYS A 1 1.81 -32.74 53.99
CA CYS A 1 1.05 -34.00 54.14
C CYS A 1 1.22 -34.84 52.87
N LEU A 2 1.31 -36.17 53.05
CA LEU A 2 1.65 -37.22 52.07
C LEU A 2 0.61 -37.40 50.92
N PRO A 3 0.90 -38.23 49.87
CA PRO A 3 0.59 -37.99 48.46
C PRO A 3 -0.56 -38.86 47.89
N VAL A 4 -0.93 -38.63 46.62
CA VAL A 4 -1.67 -39.60 45.79
C VAL A 4 -1.06 -39.70 44.39
N SER A 5 -0.98 -40.93 43.91
CA SER A 5 -0.19 -41.47 42.81
C SER A 5 -0.91 -41.51 41.46
N SER A 6 -0.11 -41.45 40.38
CA SER A 6 -0.20 -42.18 39.10
C SER A 6 -1.44 -42.05 38.19
N PHE A 7 -1.22 -41.76 36.89
CA PHE A 7 -1.35 -42.75 35.80
C PHE A 7 -0.63 -42.28 34.52
N HIS A 8 0.03 -43.23 33.86
CA HIS A 8 0.77 -43.13 32.61
C HIS A 8 -0.09 -43.70 31.47
N PHE A 9 -0.05 -43.10 30.27
CA PHE A 9 -0.28 -43.81 29.00
C PHE A 9 0.42 -43.07 27.85
N SER A 10 1.19 -43.82 27.06
CA SER A 10 1.72 -43.50 25.72
C SER A 10 1.00 -44.43 24.72
N PRO A 11 0.82 -44.07 23.43
CA PRO A 11 1.79 -44.57 22.46
C PRO A 11 2.06 -43.68 21.22
N SER A 12 3.18 -44.06 20.61
CA SER A 12 3.87 -43.70 19.37
C SER A 12 3.09 -43.87 18.06
N SER A 13 3.48 -43.09 17.04
CA SER A 13 4.05 -43.52 15.73
C SER A 13 3.53 -42.73 14.52
N ALA A 14 4.49 -42.15 13.80
CA ALA A 14 4.34 -41.36 12.58
C ALA A 14 4.50 -42.23 11.32
N TYR A 15 3.81 -41.87 10.23
CA TYR A 15 4.10 -42.33 8.87
C TYR A 15 4.11 -41.14 7.91
N TYR A 16 5.24 -40.94 7.23
CA TYR A 16 5.42 -40.05 6.08
C TYR A 16 5.30 -40.85 4.79
N TRP A 17 4.68 -40.29 3.75
CA TRP A 17 4.79 -40.78 2.37
C TRP A 17 5.37 -39.67 1.48
N TYR A 18 6.53 -39.94 0.90
CA TYR A 18 7.09 -39.24 -0.27
C TYR A 18 6.76 -40.07 -1.52
N SER A 19 6.53 -39.41 -2.65
CA SER A 19 6.56 -40.07 -3.97
C SER A 19 7.22 -39.14 -4.97
N SER A 20 8.38 -39.59 -5.47
CA SER A 20 9.12 -39.01 -6.58
C SER A 20 8.92 -39.90 -7.80
N PHE A 21 8.63 -39.31 -8.96
CA PHE A 21 8.67 -39.99 -10.26
C PHE A 21 9.81 -39.40 -11.09
N THR A 22 10.75 -40.25 -11.48
CA THR A 22 11.82 -40.00 -12.45
C THR A 22 11.43 -40.70 -13.76
N ILE A 23 11.55 -40.02 -14.90
CA ILE A 23 11.42 -40.63 -16.24
C ILE A 23 12.73 -40.42 -17.00
N PHE A 24 13.27 -41.51 -17.54
CA PHE A 24 14.46 -41.59 -18.41
C PHE A 24 14.10 -41.30 -19.88
N HIS A 25 15.09 -40.74 -20.61
CA HIS A 25 15.10 -40.46 -22.05
C HIS A 25 15.70 -41.63 -22.87
N ALA A 26 15.17 -41.90 -24.08
CA ALA A 26 15.86 -42.46 -25.28
C ALA A 26 14.89 -42.35 -26.50
N LEU A 27 15.09 -41.46 -27.48
CA LEU A 27 15.89 -41.56 -28.74
C LEU A 27 15.39 -42.58 -29.81
N ASP A 28 14.59 -42.08 -30.79
CA ASP A 28 14.76 -42.11 -32.28
C ASP A 28 14.87 -43.45 -33.10
N PRO A 29 14.71 -43.49 -34.46
CA PRO A 29 13.47 -43.24 -35.25
C PRO A 29 13.27 -44.16 -36.54
N TRP A 30 12.06 -44.11 -37.16
CA TRP A 30 11.70 -44.33 -38.62
C TRP A 30 11.68 -45.75 -39.27
N PRO A 31 11.06 -45.98 -40.47
CA PRO A 31 9.91 -45.33 -41.16
C PRO A 31 8.93 -46.28 -41.93
N GLY A 32 7.79 -45.74 -42.43
CA GLY A 32 7.22 -46.12 -43.75
C GLY A 32 5.70 -46.39 -43.89
N ALA A 33 5.00 -45.46 -44.59
CA ALA A 33 3.86 -45.61 -45.55
C ALA A 33 2.58 -46.42 -45.16
N SER A 34 1.34 -46.15 -45.58
CA SER A 34 0.65 -45.14 -46.40
C SER A 34 -0.86 -45.47 -46.44
N ILE A 35 -1.72 -44.43 -46.39
CA ILE A 35 -2.98 -44.22 -47.16
C ILE A 35 -4.31 -44.96 -46.79
N ALA A 36 -5.38 -44.13 -46.84
CA ALA A 36 -6.83 -44.37 -46.93
C ALA A 36 -7.56 -44.75 -45.62
N GLY A 37 -8.66 -44.11 -45.18
CA GLY A 37 -9.62 -43.22 -45.83
C GLY A 37 -11.02 -43.79 -45.60
N ALA A 38 -11.87 -43.15 -44.79
CA ALA A 38 -13.34 -43.12 -44.91
C ALA A 38 -14.00 -42.45 -43.69
N LEU A 39 -14.80 -41.43 -43.99
CA LEU A 39 -15.80 -40.80 -43.13
C LEU A 39 -16.95 -41.76 -42.85
N PHE A 40 -17.60 -41.67 -41.67
CA PHE A 40 -19.07 -41.71 -41.61
C PHE A 40 -19.61 -41.01 -40.35
N TYR A 41 -20.61 -40.18 -40.60
CA TYR A 41 -21.43 -39.37 -39.71
C TYR A 41 -22.59 -40.21 -39.17
N SER A 42 -23.07 -39.97 -37.94
CA SER A 42 -24.48 -40.19 -37.62
C SER A 42 -25.00 -39.20 -36.55
N GLN A 43 -26.25 -38.82 -36.74
CA GLN A 43 -27.00 -37.72 -36.12
C GLN A 43 -27.52 -38.05 -34.72
N LEU A 44 -27.81 -37.02 -33.93
CA LEU A 44 -28.59 -37.10 -32.69
C LEU A 44 -29.80 -36.16 -32.77
N THR A 45 -31.00 -36.73 -32.61
CA THR A 45 -32.27 -36.04 -32.43
C THR A 45 -32.67 -36.07 -30.96
N THR A 46 -33.26 -34.97 -30.50
CA THR A 46 -33.62 -34.61 -29.11
C THR A 46 -34.82 -35.35 -28.53
N TYR A 47 -34.83 -35.57 -27.21
CA TYR A 47 -36.04 -35.57 -26.38
C TYR A 47 -35.78 -35.03 -24.96
N SER A 48 -36.76 -34.30 -24.43
CA SER A 48 -36.78 -33.61 -23.13
C SER A 48 -37.50 -34.46 -22.07
N VAL A 49 -37.15 -34.30 -20.77
CA VAL A 49 -38.08 -34.06 -19.62
C VAL A 49 -37.43 -34.35 -18.23
N ARG A 50 -37.57 -33.34 -17.34
CA ARG A 50 -37.64 -33.28 -15.84
C ARG A 50 -36.48 -33.74 -14.92
N HIS A 51 -36.08 -32.76 -14.10
CA HIS A 51 -35.32 -32.79 -12.83
C HIS A 51 -35.90 -33.74 -11.74
N PRO A 52 -35.10 -34.24 -10.75
CA PRO A 52 -34.40 -33.40 -9.76
C PRO A 52 -33.01 -33.86 -9.23
N SER A 53 -32.29 -32.88 -8.67
CA SER A 53 -31.28 -32.99 -7.59
C SER A 53 -29.91 -33.68 -7.82
N ARG A 54 -28.86 -32.88 -7.54
CA ARG A 54 -27.47 -33.18 -7.12
C ARG A 54 -26.37 -33.39 -8.19
N LEU A 55 -25.39 -32.47 -8.09
CA LEU A 55 -23.94 -32.61 -8.28
C LEU A 55 -23.44 -33.14 -9.63
N ILE A 56 -22.98 -32.22 -10.49
CA ILE A 56 -22.16 -32.51 -11.68
C ILE A 56 -20.75 -31.96 -11.42
N PRO A 57 -19.67 -32.75 -11.57
CA PRO A 57 -18.31 -32.26 -11.43
C PRO A 57 -17.89 -31.42 -12.65
N LEU A 58 -17.24 -30.28 -12.39
CA LEU A 58 -16.53 -29.47 -13.37
C LEU A 58 -15.34 -30.26 -13.95
N SER A 59 -15.56 -31.08 -14.97
CA SER A 59 -14.43 -31.54 -15.82
C SER A 59 -14.74 -31.58 -17.31
N SER A 60 -15.99 -31.31 -17.72
CA SER A 60 -16.40 -31.48 -19.12
C SER A 60 -16.41 -30.19 -19.94
N ARG A 61 -16.20 -29.01 -19.33
CA ARG A 61 -16.15 -27.71 -20.05
C ARG A 61 -14.74 -27.21 -20.35
N LEU A 62 -13.70 -27.85 -19.80
CA LEU A 62 -12.31 -27.46 -20.02
C LEU A 62 -11.69 -28.13 -21.26
N ALA A 63 -12.22 -29.29 -21.68
CA ALA A 63 -11.71 -30.03 -22.84
C ALA A 63 -12.07 -29.41 -24.19
N MET A 64 -13.09 -28.53 -24.24
CA MET A 64 -13.59 -27.96 -25.50
C MET A 64 -12.99 -26.60 -25.87
N LEU A 65 -12.23 -25.96 -24.96
CA LEU A 65 -11.69 -24.61 -25.17
C LEU A 65 -10.15 -24.54 -25.27
N THR A 66 -9.44 -25.64 -25.01
CA THR A 66 -7.96 -25.66 -25.05
C THR A 66 -7.39 -26.59 -26.12
N VAL A 67 -8.09 -27.66 -26.49
CA VAL A 67 -7.52 -28.71 -27.38
C VAL A 67 -7.79 -28.45 -28.87
N LEU A 68 -8.95 -27.88 -29.23
CA LEU A 68 -9.27 -27.57 -30.64
C LEU A 68 -8.39 -26.48 -31.29
N PRO A 69 -7.98 -25.40 -30.60
CA PRO A 69 -7.11 -24.38 -31.19
C PRO A 69 -5.69 -24.90 -31.50
N LEU A 70 -5.20 -25.85 -30.70
CA LEU A 70 -3.85 -26.43 -30.85
C LEU A 70 -3.76 -27.37 -32.07
N ILE A 71 -4.82 -28.10 -32.39
CA ILE A 71 -4.87 -28.98 -33.57
C ILE A 71 -4.99 -28.16 -34.87
N ALA A 72 -5.72 -27.04 -34.85
CA ALA A 72 -5.83 -26.14 -36.00
C ALA A 72 -4.50 -25.43 -36.32
N LEU A 73 -3.65 -25.16 -35.32
CA LEU A 73 -2.36 -24.50 -35.49
C LEU A 73 -1.27 -25.43 -36.07
N ALA A 74 -1.41 -26.75 -35.88
CA ALA A 74 -0.47 -27.75 -36.39
C ALA A 74 -0.62 -28.03 -37.90
N LEU A 75 -1.72 -27.58 -38.52
CA LEU A 75 -2.06 -27.84 -39.93
C LEU A 75 -1.92 -26.61 -40.86
N ALA A 76 -1.48 -25.46 -40.34
CA ALA A 76 -1.39 -24.21 -41.11
C ALA A 76 -0.01 -24.05 -41.82
N PRO A 77 0.03 -23.64 -43.10
CA PRO A 77 1.26 -23.52 -43.89
C PRO A 77 2.24 -22.46 -43.33
N ALA A 78 3.53 -22.65 -43.63
CA ALA A 78 4.67 -21.96 -43.02
C ALA A 78 4.87 -20.47 -43.36
N SER A 79 3.85 -19.78 -43.90
CA SER A 79 3.94 -18.36 -44.31
C SER A 79 3.39 -17.34 -43.29
N LEU A 80 3.11 -17.75 -42.06
CA LEU A 80 2.62 -16.86 -40.98
C LEU A 80 3.51 -17.02 -39.73
N VAL A 81 4.70 -16.43 -39.74
CA VAL A 81 5.66 -16.51 -38.62
C VAL A 81 5.41 -15.38 -37.59
N GLU A 82 4.89 -14.24 -38.02
CA GLU A 82 4.70 -13.07 -37.14
C GLU A 82 3.41 -13.12 -36.30
N ALA A 83 2.37 -13.81 -36.79
CA ALA A 83 1.10 -13.99 -36.06
C ALA A 83 1.16 -15.10 -34.99
N LYS A 84 2.18 -15.97 -35.02
CA LYS A 84 2.32 -17.11 -34.09
C LYS A 84 2.89 -16.71 -32.73
N SER A 85 3.76 -15.70 -32.66
CA SER A 85 4.33 -15.24 -31.39
C SER A 85 3.30 -14.52 -30.53
N SER A 86 2.54 -13.59 -31.12
CA SER A 86 1.53 -12.78 -30.42
C SER A 86 0.41 -13.63 -29.79
N PHE A 87 -0.07 -14.65 -30.51
CA PHE A 87 -1.13 -15.53 -30.00
C PHE A 87 -0.65 -16.48 -28.90
N LEU A 88 0.56 -17.05 -29.04
CA LEU A 88 1.16 -17.89 -27.99
C LEU A 88 1.48 -17.08 -26.72
N THR A 89 1.97 -15.85 -26.87
CA THR A 89 2.16 -14.93 -25.74
C THR A 89 0.83 -14.57 -25.07
N HIS A 90 -0.25 -14.37 -25.84
CA HIS A 90 -1.57 -14.07 -25.30
C HIS A 90 -2.18 -15.27 -24.57
N ALA A 91 -2.13 -16.48 -25.15
CA ALA A 91 -2.61 -17.70 -24.52
C ALA A 91 -1.81 -18.06 -23.24
N HIS A 92 -0.49 -17.87 -23.27
CA HIS A 92 0.37 -18.04 -22.09
C HIS A 92 0.05 -17.02 -20.99
N LYS A 93 -0.15 -15.74 -21.34
CA LYS A 93 -0.58 -14.69 -20.39
C LYS A 93 -1.93 -15.00 -19.75
N VAL A 94 -2.91 -15.51 -20.52
CA VAL A 94 -4.22 -15.89 -20.00
C VAL A 94 -4.13 -17.11 -19.08
N ALA A 95 -3.33 -18.12 -19.43
CA ALA A 95 -3.14 -19.31 -18.61
C ALA A 95 -2.42 -19.00 -17.27
N VAL A 96 -1.39 -18.14 -17.29
CA VAL A 96 -0.69 -17.67 -16.08
C VAL A 96 -1.59 -16.81 -15.19
N LYS A 97 -2.43 -15.94 -15.79
CA LYS A 97 -3.37 -15.08 -15.04
C LYS A 97 -4.41 -15.90 -14.28
N HIS A 98 -4.88 -17.02 -14.83
CA HIS A 98 -5.86 -17.89 -14.17
C HIS A 98 -5.26 -18.78 -13.07
N SER A 99 -3.98 -19.15 -13.15
CA SER A 99 -3.30 -19.91 -12.09
C SER A 99 -2.79 -19.04 -10.94
N ALA A 100 -2.36 -17.80 -11.22
CA ALA A 100 -1.91 -16.83 -10.22
C ALA A 100 -3.04 -16.30 -9.34
N GLY A 101 -4.25 -16.08 -9.90
CA GLY A 101 -5.43 -15.67 -9.14
C GLY A 101 -5.80 -16.66 -8.02
N LEU A 102 -5.67 -17.97 -8.30
CA LEU A 102 -5.93 -19.01 -7.31
C LEU A 102 -4.88 -19.03 -6.18
N ALA A 103 -3.61 -18.78 -6.49
CA ALA A 103 -2.55 -18.72 -5.48
C ALA A 103 -2.64 -17.46 -4.59
N ARG A 104 -3.05 -16.33 -5.18
CA ARG A 104 -3.33 -15.07 -4.46
C ARG A 104 -4.53 -15.23 -3.52
N ASP A 105 -5.61 -15.84 -4.01
CA ASP A 105 -6.82 -16.08 -3.23
C ASP A 105 -6.57 -17.10 -2.10
N LEU A 106 -5.75 -18.13 -2.33
CA LEU A 106 -5.35 -19.07 -1.28
C LEU A 106 -4.46 -18.42 -0.21
N ARG A 107 -3.55 -17.52 -0.58
CA ARG A 107 -2.68 -16.83 0.38
C ARG A 107 -3.48 -15.82 1.23
N MET A 108 -4.46 -15.14 0.63
CA MET A 108 -5.37 -14.23 1.34
C MET A 108 -6.40 -14.98 2.20
N ALA A 109 -6.92 -16.12 1.75
CA ALA A 109 -7.94 -16.89 2.49
C ALA A 109 -7.35 -17.70 3.66
N PHE A 110 -6.06 -18.07 3.62
CA PHE A 110 -5.44 -18.94 4.63
C PHE A 110 -4.29 -18.30 5.42
N GLY A 111 -3.89 -17.06 5.10
CA GLY A 111 -2.85 -16.33 5.87
C GLY A 111 -3.24 -15.98 7.31
N GLY A 112 -4.54 -16.03 7.65
CA GLY A 112 -5.07 -15.72 8.97
C GLY A 112 -5.29 -16.91 9.91
N VAL A 113 -5.00 -18.15 9.50
CA VAL A 113 -5.24 -19.37 10.32
C VAL A 113 -3.92 -19.99 10.76
N LEU A 114 -3.18 -19.28 11.61
CA LEU A 114 -2.23 -19.88 12.53
C LEU A 114 -2.60 -19.42 13.94
N VAL A 115 -3.50 -20.19 14.56
CA VAL A 115 -3.85 -20.05 15.97
C VAL A 115 -2.62 -20.39 16.81
N THR A 116 -2.05 -19.39 17.47
CA THR A 116 -1.08 -19.57 18.54
C THR A 116 -1.79 -20.16 19.77
N GLN A 117 -1.31 -21.30 20.25
CA GLN A 117 -1.72 -21.84 21.55
C GLN A 117 -1.29 -20.91 22.69
N PRO A 118 -2.08 -20.75 23.76
CA PRO A 118 -1.76 -19.85 24.86
C PRO A 118 -0.65 -20.43 25.74
N THR A 119 0.40 -19.64 25.95
CA THR A 119 1.41 -19.88 26.98
C THR A 119 0.86 -19.51 28.35
N THR A 120 0.76 -20.50 29.23
CA THR A 120 0.44 -20.33 30.65
C THR A 120 1.62 -19.67 31.37
N SER A 121 1.52 -18.37 31.62
CA SER A 121 2.42 -17.66 32.53
C SER A 121 1.68 -17.34 33.83
N SER A 122 2.27 -17.81 34.93
CA SER A 122 1.75 -17.79 36.28
C SER A 122 1.83 -16.38 36.88
N ASN A 123 0.66 -15.84 37.25
CA ASN A 123 0.55 -14.67 38.12
C ASN A 123 1.02 -15.04 39.54
N GLN A 124 2.13 -14.47 39.99
CA GLN A 124 2.44 -14.32 41.41
C GLN A 124 2.40 -12.84 41.78
N ASN A 125 1.24 -12.39 42.28
CA ASN A 125 1.10 -11.12 42.97
C ASN A 125 1.59 -11.29 44.42
N VAL A 126 2.66 -10.58 44.78
CA VAL A 126 3.15 -10.50 46.16
C VAL A 126 2.57 -9.22 46.78
N TYR A 127 1.73 -9.39 47.81
CA TYR A 127 1.22 -8.30 48.63
C TYR A 127 2.03 -8.21 49.93
N CYS A 128 2.62 -7.04 50.19
CA CYS A 128 3.14 -6.71 51.52
C CYS A 128 2.04 -6.03 52.33
N VAL A 129 1.62 -6.67 53.42
CA VAL A 129 0.75 -6.08 54.45
C VAL A 129 1.66 -5.52 55.54
N SER A 130 1.52 -4.24 55.89
CA SER A 130 2.01 -3.70 57.16
C SER A 130 0.81 -3.36 58.03
N SER A 131 0.74 -4.00 59.18
CA SER A 131 -0.26 -3.78 60.23
C SER A 131 0.39 -3.08 61.42
N ASN A 132 -0.39 -2.13 61.98
CA ASN A 132 -0.32 -1.53 63.32
C ASN A 132 0.83 -0.53 63.57
N GLY A 133 0.59 0.68 64.07
CA GLY A 133 -0.65 1.32 64.47
C GLY A 133 -0.40 2.53 65.38
N ILE A 134 -1.44 3.36 65.47
CA ILE A 134 -1.85 4.21 66.62
C ILE A 134 -1.06 5.49 66.88
N GLY A 135 -1.77 6.62 66.79
CA GLY A 135 -1.37 7.89 67.40
C GLY A 135 -2.11 9.12 66.88
N VAL A 136 -3.39 9.27 67.24
CA VAL A 136 -4.21 10.47 66.98
C VAL A 136 -3.71 11.68 67.78
N SER A 137 -3.57 12.85 67.16
CA SER A 137 -4.08 14.15 67.68
C SER A 137 -3.70 15.34 66.77
N VAL A 138 -4.72 16.16 66.48
CA VAL A 138 -4.62 17.58 66.09
C VAL A 138 -5.45 18.33 67.16
N PRO A 139 -5.18 19.60 67.53
CA PRO A 139 -5.47 20.73 66.64
C PRO A 139 -4.53 21.95 66.76
N ALA A 140 -4.81 22.93 65.90
CA ALA A 140 -4.11 24.18 65.64
C ALA A 140 -4.01 25.20 66.80
N SER A 141 -3.01 26.11 66.74
CA SER A 141 -3.17 27.56 66.43
C SER A 141 -2.13 28.49 67.08
N ASN A 142 -1.77 29.54 66.33
CA ASN A 142 -1.30 30.90 66.67
C ASN A 142 -0.02 31.15 67.51
N HIS A 143 0.92 31.92 66.96
CA HIS A 143 1.09 33.35 67.29
C HIS A 143 2.17 34.05 66.42
N SER A 144 2.05 35.37 66.37
CA SER A 144 2.51 36.34 65.37
C SER A 144 3.86 37.01 65.69
N SER A 145 4.66 37.29 64.64
CA SER A 145 5.45 38.53 64.33
C SER A 145 6.54 39.05 65.30
N PRO A 146 7.38 40.04 64.92
CA PRO A 146 8.16 40.26 63.68
C PRO A 146 9.62 40.75 63.94
N SER A 147 10.50 40.79 62.92
CA SER A 147 11.61 41.77 62.88
C SER A 147 12.22 41.98 61.47
N SER A 148 11.97 43.17 60.92
CA SER A 148 12.85 44.09 60.15
C SER A 148 14.20 43.55 59.65
N SER A 149 14.45 43.41 58.34
CA SER A 149 14.79 44.42 57.30
C SER A 149 16.28 44.74 57.16
N SER A 150 16.85 44.45 55.98
CA SER A 150 17.86 45.29 55.31
C SER A 150 17.81 45.07 53.79
N PRO A 151 18.10 46.10 52.97
CA PRO A 151 17.71 46.15 51.57
C PRO A 151 18.85 45.72 50.65
N THR A 152 18.56 44.98 49.59
CA THR A 152 19.51 44.75 48.49
C THR A 152 18.88 45.20 47.18
N SER A 153 19.55 46.19 46.60
CA SER A 153 19.41 46.83 45.29
C SER A 153 18.69 46.03 44.20
N THR A 154 17.65 46.63 43.65
CA THR A 154 16.99 46.24 42.41
C THR A 154 17.88 46.63 41.22
N THR A 155 18.59 45.67 40.63
CA THR A 155 19.16 45.82 39.30
C THR A 155 18.10 45.43 38.27
N THR A 156 17.59 46.42 37.54
CA THR A 156 16.83 46.22 36.30
C THR A 156 17.75 45.57 35.26
N GLY A 157 17.75 44.24 35.21
CA GLY A 157 18.34 43.49 34.11
C GLY A 157 17.46 43.64 32.89
N THR A 158 17.90 44.43 31.91
CA THR A 158 17.35 44.42 30.56
C THR A 158 17.53 43.01 30.01
N ALA A 159 16.43 42.27 29.83
CA ALA A 159 16.47 40.96 29.19
C ALA A 159 17.07 41.14 27.79
N ALA A 160 18.25 40.57 27.58
CA ALA A 160 18.84 40.46 26.25
C ALA A 160 17.84 39.73 25.34
N PRO A 161 17.65 40.17 24.08
CA PRO A 161 16.81 39.45 23.15
C PRO A 161 17.36 38.02 23.04
N SER A 162 16.55 37.03 23.41
CA SER A 162 16.86 35.63 23.14
C SER A 162 17.04 35.51 21.64
N SER A 163 18.29 35.37 21.19
CA SER A 163 18.61 35.04 19.81
C SER A 163 17.89 33.73 19.50
N SER A 164 16.82 33.79 18.71
CA SER A 164 16.21 32.60 18.12
C SER A 164 17.30 31.96 17.26
N SER A 165 17.94 30.92 17.79
CA SER A 165 18.86 30.10 17.00
C SER A 165 18.07 29.62 15.79
N VAL A 166 18.39 30.12 14.61
CA VAL A 166 17.81 29.62 13.36
C VAL A 166 18.04 28.12 13.36
N ALA A 167 16.95 27.35 13.36
CA ALA A 167 17.05 25.89 13.34
C ALA A 167 17.92 25.50 12.13
N SER A 168 19.04 24.84 12.41
CA SER A 168 20.04 24.49 11.41
C SER A 168 19.82 23.05 11.01
N SER A 169 19.62 22.81 9.71
CA SER A 169 19.58 21.47 9.12
C SER A 169 20.53 21.35 7.93
N PRO A 170 21.18 20.17 7.73
CA PRO A 170 21.89 19.88 6.48
C PRO A 170 20.95 19.73 5.28
N TRP A 171 19.66 19.47 5.50
CA TRP A 171 18.64 19.38 4.47
C TRP A 171 18.16 20.79 4.10
N LYS A 172 18.42 21.20 2.87
CA LYS A 172 18.04 22.51 2.32
C LYS A 172 16.91 22.34 1.33
N ALA A 173 15.85 23.14 1.49
CA ALA A 173 14.72 23.11 0.57
C ALA A 173 15.19 23.54 -0.82
N ILE A 174 14.95 22.67 -1.81
CA ILE A 174 15.17 22.94 -3.23
C ILE A 174 13.86 23.25 -3.95
N GLN A 175 12.72 22.81 -3.40
CA GLN A 175 11.38 23.11 -3.90
C GLN A 175 10.39 23.31 -2.76
N ASN A 176 9.43 24.19 -2.99
CA ASN A 176 8.36 24.53 -2.07
C ASN A 176 7.05 24.74 -2.85
N TYR A 177 6.14 23.78 -2.76
CA TYR A 177 4.80 23.85 -3.35
C TYR A 177 3.81 24.16 -2.23
N THR A 178 3.39 25.43 -2.13
CA THR A 178 2.47 25.94 -1.11
C THR A 178 1.59 27.06 -1.65
N GLY A 179 0.44 27.27 -0.99
CA GLY A 179 -0.39 28.45 -1.20
C GLY A 179 -0.89 28.63 -2.63
N GLN A 180 -1.04 29.88 -3.05
CA GLN A 180 -1.57 30.24 -4.37
C GLN A 180 -0.76 29.69 -5.54
N THR A 181 0.52 29.39 -5.31
CA THR A 181 1.45 28.89 -6.33
C THR A 181 1.66 27.39 -6.23
N PHE A 182 0.87 26.65 -5.44
CA PHE A 182 1.06 25.21 -5.25
C PHE A 182 1.14 24.46 -6.58
N PHE A 183 0.24 24.75 -7.53
CA PHE A 183 0.18 24.09 -8.84
C PHE A 183 1.24 24.57 -9.84
N ASN A 184 2.09 25.53 -9.47
CA ASN A 184 3.23 25.92 -10.31
C ASN A 184 4.32 24.84 -10.22
N GLY A 185 4.92 24.48 -11.35
CA GLY A 185 5.96 23.44 -11.38
C GLY A 185 5.41 22.02 -11.36
N TRP A 186 4.13 21.83 -11.72
CA TRP A 186 3.50 20.53 -11.92
C TRP A 186 3.00 20.39 -13.34
N ASP A 187 3.21 19.21 -13.93
CA ASP A 187 2.65 18.81 -15.21
C ASP A 187 1.41 17.94 -14.97
N PHE A 188 0.35 18.16 -15.76
CA PHE A 188 -0.89 17.39 -15.69
C PHE A 188 -0.87 16.27 -16.72
N TYR A 189 -0.92 15.03 -16.24
CA TYR A 189 -1.00 13.84 -17.07
C TYR A 189 -2.42 13.70 -17.63
N THR A 190 -2.56 13.45 -18.94
CA THR A 190 -3.88 13.36 -19.62
C THR A 190 -4.06 12.08 -20.42
N SER A 191 -3.06 11.21 -20.42
CA SER A 191 -3.12 9.93 -21.12
C SER A 191 -3.99 8.93 -20.34
N ALA A 192 -4.29 7.79 -20.97
CA ALA A 192 -4.97 6.70 -20.28
C ALA A 192 -4.19 6.28 -19.03
N ASP A 193 -4.92 5.90 -17.99
CA ASP A 193 -4.34 5.43 -16.75
C ASP A 193 -3.51 4.14 -16.98
N PRO A 194 -2.20 4.15 -16.67
CA PRO A 194 -1.36 2.96 -16.79
C PRO A 194 -1.85 1.77 -15.97
N THR A 195 -2.62 2.02 -14.90
CA THR A 195 -3.18 1.00 -14.00
C THR A 195 -4.61 0.58 -14.35
N ASN A 196 -5.05 0.92 -15.57
CA ASN A 196 -6.32 0.51 -16.16
C ASN A 196 -7.57 0.94 -15.35
N GLY A 197 -7.50 2.05 -14.62
CA GLY A 197 -8.60 2.58 -13.83
C GLY A 197 -9.76 3.14 -14.63
N ASN A 198 -10.93 3.21 -13.99
CA ASN A 198 -12.15 3.86 -14.47
C ASN A 198 -12.08 5.39 -14.31
N VAL A 199 -10.96 5.97 -14.74
CA VAL A 199 -10.63 7.38 -14.57
C VAL A 199 -10.33 8.05 -15.92
N GLN A 200 -10.65 9.34 -16.03
CA GLN A 200 -10.21 10.21 -17.11
C GLN A 200 -9.34 11.29 -16.50
N TYR A 201 -8.03 11.19 -16.68
CA TYR A 201 -7.14 12.28 -16.27
C TYR A 201 -7.25 13.44 -17.26
N VAL A 202 -7.41 14.65 -16.71
CA VAL A 202 -7.64 15.86 -17.49
C VAL A 202 -6.53 16.88 -17.28
N ASP A 203 -6.33 17.77 -18.26
CA ASP A 203 -5.36 18.86 -18.17
C ASP A 203 -5.76 19.89 -17.10
N GLN A 204 -4.84 20.79 -16.76
CA GLN A 204 -5.04 21.79 -15.72
C GLN A 204 -6.22 22.72 -15.98
N GLY A 205 -6.42 23.17 -17.22
CA GLY A 205 -7.51 24.11 -17.56
C GLY A 205 -8.87 23.43 -17.45
N THR A 206 -8.97 22.19 -17.95
CA THR A 206 -10.15 21.34 -17.77
C THR A 206 -10.42 21.11 -16.29
N ALA A 207 -9.41 20.71 -15.50
CA ALA A 207 -9.53 20.50 -14.06
C ALA A 207 -10.03 21.74 -13.31
N GLN A 208 -9.54 22.93 -13.64
CA GLN A 208 -9.99 24.19 -13.03
C GLN A 208 -11.45 24.48 -13.38
N SER A 209 -11.81 24.39 -14.66
CA SER A 209 -13.17 24.69 -15.13
C SER A 209 -14.22 23.72 -14.59
N ALA A 210 -13.83 22.46 -14.38
CA ALA A 210 -14.66 21.43 -13.76
C ALA A 210 -14.63 21.45 -12.22
N GLY A 211 -13.86 22.35 -11.60
CA GLY A 211 -13.75 22.44 -10.13
C GLY A 211 -13.03 21.25 -9.48
N LEU A 212 -12.19 20.54 -10.23
CA LEU A 212 -11.39 19.41 -9.76
C LEU A 212 -10.13 19.86 -9.02
N ILE A 213 -9.62 21.05 -9.35
CA ILE A 213 -8.51 21.67 -8.61
C ILE A 213 -8.85 23.08 -8.17
N GLN A 214 -8.37 23.46 -6.99
CA GLN A 214 -8.48 24.83 -6.47
C GLN A 214 -7.47 25.05 -5.33
N ILE A 215 -7.24 26.31 -4.97
CA ILE A 215 -6.71 26.65 -3.65
C ILE A 215 -7.89 27.07 -2.78
N ASN A 216 -8.07 26.42 -1.63
CA ASN A 216 -9.18 26.71 -0.72
C ASN A 216 -8.92 27.97 0.13
N SER A 217 -9.88 28.36 0.98
CA SER A 217 -9.77 29.56 1.82
C SER A 217 -8.64 29.50 2.85
N ASN A 218 -8.13 28.31 3.16
CA ASN A 218 -7.00 28.12 4.07
C ASN A 218 -5.64 28.21 3.35
N GLY A 219 -5.64 28.41 2.03
CA GLY A 219 -4.43 28.38 1.20
C GLY A 219 -3.97 26.98 0.83
N ASN A 220 -4.77 25.95 1.09
CA ASN A 220 -4.43 24.56 0.78
C ASN A 220 -4.84 24.20 -0.65
N ALA A 221 -4.01 23.42 -1.33
CA ALA A 221 -4.34 22.87 -2.64
C ALA A 221 -5.30 21.70 -2.51
N VAL A 222 -6.41 21.78 -3.25
CA VAL A 222 -7.42 20.73 -3.32
C VAL A 222 -7.38 20.08 -4.70
N MET A 223 -7.36 18.75 -4.73
CA MET A 223 -7.40 17.94 -5.95
C MET A 223 -8.43 16.83 -5.74
N ARG A 224 -9.51 16.81 -6.52
CA ARG A 224 -10.66 15.92 -6.30
C ARG A 224 -11.05 15.14 -7.55
N VAL A 225 -11.73 14.03 -7.31
CA VAL A 225 -12.50 13.30 -8.33
C VAL A 225 -13.82 14.04 -8.60
N GLU A 226 -14.31 14.03 -9.83
CA GLU A 226 -15.61 14.65 -10.14
C GLU A 226 -16.77 13.94 -9.42
N THR A 227 -17.79 14.69 -9.02
CA THR A 227 -18.94 14.16 -8.25
C THR A 227 -20.25 14.21 -9.03
N THR A 228 -20.20 14.36 -10.36
CA THR A 228 -21.38 14.32 -11.23
C THR A 228 -22.18 13.04 -10.95
N PRO A 229 -23.51 13.11 -10.65
CA PRO A 229 -24.27 11.98 -10.13
C PRO A 229 -24.15 10.70 -10.95
N GLN A 230 -24.15 10.84 -12.27
CA GLN A 230 -23.95 9.76 -13.25
C GLN A 230 -22.98 10.23 -14.32
N VAL A 231 -22.10 9.35 -14.77
CA VAL A 231 -21.24 9.57 -15.95
C VAL A 231 -21.40 8.41 -16.93
N GLN A 232 -21.24 8.68 -18.23
CA GLN A 232 -21.42 7.67 -19.28
C GLN A 232 -20.18 6.77 -19.48
N SER A 233 -19.01 7.20 -19.01
CA SER A 233 -17.75 6.46 -19.20
C SER A 233 -16.89 6.47 -17.93
N ASN A 234 -15.72 7.08 -17.97
CA ASN A 234 -14.80 7.20 -16.85
C ASN A 234 -15.03 8.53 -16.13
N ARG A 235 -14.73 8.53 -14.84
CA ARG A 235 -14.87 9.70 -13.98
C ARG A 235 -13.62 10.57 -14.08
N GLN A 236 -13.78 11.87 -14.23
CA GLN A 236 -12.67 12.82 -14.28
C GLN A 236 -11.93 12.90 -12.94
N SER A 237 -10.61 12.96 -13.02
CA SER A 237 -9.68 13.16 -11.91
C SER A 237 -8.43 13.85 -12.43
N VAL A 238 -7.45 14.10 -11.57
CA VAL A 238 -6.14 14.65 -11.94
C VAL A 238 -5.01 13.73 -11.51
N ARG A 239 -3.98 13.69 -12.34
CA ARG A 239 -2.66 13.14 -12.02
C ARG A 239 -1.65 14.22 -12.32
N ILE A 240 -0.93 14.68 -11.30
CA ILE A 240 0.07 15.75 -11.43
C ILE A 240 1.44 15.23 -11.05
N THR A 241 2.46 15.64 -11.81
CA THR A 241 3.85 15.24 -11.61
C THR A 241 4.73 16.49 -11.48
N THR A 242 5.64 16.53 -10.50
CA THR A 242 6.56 17.67 -10.38
C THR A 242 7.49 17.76 -11.59
N GLN A 243 7.71 18.99 -12.07
CA GLN A 243 8.78 19.29 -13.03
C GLN A 243 10.17 19.15 -12.38
N ALA A 244 10.25 19.34 -11.06
CA ALA A 244 11.45 19.06 -10.31
C ALA A 244 11.76 17.56 -10.32
N ILE A 245 13.03 17.26 -10.58
CA ILE A 245 13.60 15.91 -10.60
C ILE A 245 14.69 15.86 -9.53
N PHE A 246 14.76 14.76 -8.77
CA PHE A 246 15.76 14.57 -7.72
C PHE A 246 16.35 13.16 -7.71
N ASN A 247 17.58 13.05 -7.19
CA ASN A 247 18.25 11.81 -6.85
C ASN A 247 18.65 11.88 -5.38
N GLY A 248 18.01 11.09 -4.52
CA GLY A 248 18.15 11.26 -3.08
C GLY A 248 17.55 12.58 -2.59
N ALA A 249 16.52 12.49 -1.77
CA ALA A 249 15.86 13.66 -1.23
C ALA A 249 15.16 13.32 0.08
N LEU A 250 14.89 14.36 0.86
CA LEU A 250 13.85 14.32 1.87
C LEU A 250 12.62 15.02 1.28
N VAL A 251 11.56 14.27 0.99
CA VAL A 251 10.28 14.79 0.50
C VAL A 251 9.30 14.82 1.66
N VAL A 252 8.76 15.99 1.99
CA VAL A 252 7.81 16.18 3.11
C VAL A 252 6.50 16.73 2.56
N MET A 253 5.40 16.02 2.84
CA MET A 253 4.05 16.42 2.47
C MET A 253 3.22 16.64 3.74
N ASP A 254 2.59 17.80 3.85
CA ASP A 254 1.60 18.11 4.88
C ASP A 254 0.21 18.19 4.22
N ALA A 255 -0.73 17.34 4.67
CA ALA A 255 -2.11 17.36 4.20
C ALA A 255 -3.11 17.31 5.36
N ALA A 256 -4.21 18.04 5.20
CA ALA A 256 -5.37 18.00 6.09
C ALA A 256 -6.34 16.86 5.73
N HIS A 257 -6.34 16.44 4.46
CA HIS A 257 -7.25 15.44 3.93
C HIS A 257 -6.60 14.63 2.80
N MET A 258 -6.97 13.37 2.66
CA MET A 258 -6.66 12.53 1.50
C MET A 258 -7.91 11.76 1.02
N PRO A 259 -7.94 11.30 -0.24
CA PRO A 259 -9.09 10.60 -0.78
C PRO A 259 -9.40 9.32 0.00
N THR A 260 -10.70 9.03 0.18
CA THR A 260 -11.17 7.79 0.80
C THR A 260 -12.50 7.38 0.18
N GLY A 261 -12.80 6.08 0.19
CA GLY A 261 -14.09 5.56 -0.24
C GLY A 261 -13.97 4.32 -1.12
N CYS A 262 -15.06 3.56 -1.24
CA CYS A 262 -15.10 2.46 -2.19
C CYS A 262 -14.74 2.94 -3.60
N ALA A 263 -14.00 2.08 -4.31
CA ALA A 263 -13.44 2.31 -5.64
C ALA A 263 -12.25 3.26 -5.72
N THR A 264 -11.96 4.07 -4.69
CA THR A 264 -10.83 5.00 -4.78
C THR A 264 -9.49 4.27 -4.70
N TRP A 265 -8.51 4.74 -5.48
CA TRP A 265 -7.11 4.36 -5.37
C TRP A 265 -6.27 5.63 -5.46
N PRO A 266 -6.09 6.35 -4.34
CA PRO A 266 -5.24 7.52 -4.29
C PRO A 266 -3.78 7.15 -4.01
N ALA A 267 -2.88 7.94 -4.60
CA ALA A 267 -1.45 7.79 -4.37
C ALA A 267 -0.75 9.16 -4.25
N PHE A 268 0.17 9.26 -3.28
CA PHE A 268 1.26 10.23 -3.29
C PHE A 268 2.58 9.46 -3.32
N TRP A 269 3.30 9.57 -4.42
CA TRP A 269 4.38 8.67 -4.77
C TRP A 269 5.46 9.38 -5.57
N THR A 270 6.55 8.68 -5.87
CA THR A 270 7.62 9.20 -6.71
C THR A 270 8.09 8.13 -7.67
N ASN A 271 8.47 8.50 -8.89
CA ASN A 271 8.89 7.54 -9.91
C ASN A 271 9.98 8.12 -10.79
N GLY A 272 10.93 7.26 -11.17
CA GLY A 272 11.94 7.52 -12.18
C GLY A 272 11.47 7.22 -13.61
N PRO A 273 12.34 7.45 -14.61
CA PRO A 273 12.04 7.11 -16.00
C PRO A 273 12.06 5.60 -16.25
N ASN A 274 11.40 5.16 -17.33
CA ASN A 274 11.44 3.77 -17.82
C ASN A 274 11.01 2.73 -16.78
N TRP A 275 9.88 2.96 -16.10
CA TRP A 275 9.36 2.07 -15.07
C TRP A 275 9.42 0.57 -15.46
N PRO A 276 9.86 -0.34 -14.57
CA PRO A 276 10.31 -0.09 -13.18
C PRO A 276 11.83 0.20 -13.07
N ALA A 277 12.53 0.43 -14.19
CA ALA A 277 13.99 0.52 -14.19
C ALA A 277 14.54 1.75 -13.47
N GLY A 278 13.82 2.87 -13.49
CA GLY A 278 14.15 4.06 -12.70
C GLY A 278 13.63 4.02 -11.27
N GLY A 279 12.92 2.95 -10.89
CA GLY A 279 12.34 2.75 -9.57
C GLY A 279 11.06 3.56 -9.31
N GLU A 280 10.23 3.05 -8.40
CA GLU A 280 9.00 3.68 -7.92
C GLU A 280 8.94 3.56 -6.38
N ILE A 281 8.54 4.64 -5.73
CA ILE A 281 8.40 4.73 -4.27
C ILE A 281 7.01 5.29 -3.95
N ASP A 282 6.14 4.42 -3.47
CA ASP A 282 4.81 4.76 -3.01
C ASP A 282 4.88 5.18 -1.55
N ILE A 283 4.72 6.49 -1.30
CA ILE A 283 4.84 7.07 0.04
C ILE A 283 3.50 6.91 0.76
N ILE A 284 2.42 7.20 0.04
CA ILE A 284 1.04 7.01 0.47
C ILE A 284 0.30 6.29 -0.62
N GLU A 285 -0.23 5.10 -0.32
CA GLU A 285 -1.03 4.34 -1.27
C GLU A 285 -1.98 3.39 -0.53
N GLY A 286 -3.16 3.24 -1.10
CA GLY A 286 -4.18 2.33 -0.61
C GLY A 286 -5.40 2.34 -1.53
N VAL A 287 -6.34 1.43 -1.28
CA VAL A 287 -7.52 1.27 -2.11
C VAL A 287 -8.78 1.15 -1.27
N ASN A 288 -9.91 1.51 -1.88
CA ASN A 288 -11.22 1.40 -1.27
C ASN A 288 -11.30 2.09 0.11
N ASN A 289 -11.88 1.45 1.12
CA ASN A 289 -12.02 2.00 2.48
C ASN A 289 -10.84 1.67 3.39
N TYR A 290 -9.66 1.37 2.84
CA TYR A 290 -8.50 1.09 3.69
C TYR A 290 -8.24 2.27 4.64
N THR A 291 -7.71 1.98 5.83
CA THR A 291 -7.41 2.98 6.87
C THR A 291 -5.94 3.00 7.28
N ASN A 292 -5.19 1.99 6.85
CA ASN A 292 -3.77 1.85 7.12
C ASN A 292 -3.01 2.00 5.81
N ASN A 293 -2.12 3.00 5.76
CA ASN A 293 -1.29 3.30 4.60
C ASN A 293 -0.38 2.12 4.27
N GLN A 294 -0.15 1.86 3.00
CA GLN A 294 0.89 0.96 2.53
C GLN A 294 1.96 1.78 1.80
N ALA A 295 3.18 1.77 2.32
CA ALA A 295 4.34 2.29 1.61
C ALA A 295 5.01 1.13 0.86
N THR A 296 5.27 1.29 -0.43
CA THR A 296 5.79 0.24 -1.30
C THR A 296 6.96 0.78 -2.12
N ILE A 297 7.90 -0.10 -2.49
CA ILE A 297 8.84 0.20 -3.57
C ILE A 297 8.76 -0.87 -4.65
N HIS A 298 8.90 -0.42 -5.90
CA HIS A 298 8.98 -1.27 -7.08
C HIS A 298 10.28 -1.00 -7.83
N THR A 299 11.00 -2.07 -8.14
CA THR A 299 12.31 -1.99 -8.80
C THR A 299 12.43 -3.02 -9.93
N ASN A 300 13.54 -2.96 -10.65
CA ASN A 300 14.05 -4.11 -11.38
C ASN A 300 14.47 -5.26 -10.41
N PRO A 301 14.64 -6.49 -10.93
CA PRO A 301 15.22 -7.61 -10.19
C PRO A 301 16.52 -7.26 -9.44
N GLY A 302 16.66 -7.81 -8.23
CA GLY A 302 17.89 -7.73 -7.44
C GLY A 302 17.86 -6.75 -6.25
N CYS A 303 16.71 -6.14 -5.95
CA CYS A 303 16.48 -5.38 -4.72
C CYS A 303 15.56 -6.18 -3.79
N SER A 304 15.98 -6.40 -2.55
CA SER A 304 15.17 -7.08 -1.54
C SER A 304 15.36 -6.53 -0.13
N LEU A 305 14.34 -6.70 0.70
CA LEU A 305 14.42 -6.48 2.14
C LEU A 305 15.25 -7.59 2.80
N PRO A 306 16.18 -7.26 3.72
CA PRO A 306 17.05 -8.26 4.37
C PRO A 306 16.30 -9.12 5.41
N SER A 307 15.05 -8.79 5.73
CA SER A 307 14.26 -9.49 6.75
C SER A 307 12.77 -9.26 6.55
N THR A 308 11.96 -10.19 7.06
CA THR A 308 10.50 -10.02 7.24
C THR A 308 10.14 -9.43 8.60
N SER A 309 11.10 -9.34 9.54
CA SER A 309 10.89 -8.89 10.91
C SER A 309 10.91 -7.37 11.01
N SER A 310 9.83 -6.78 11.55
CA SER A 310 9.75 -5.33 11.81
C SER A 310 10.87 -4.84 12.73
N ALA A 311 11.27 -5.64 13.71
CA ALA A 311 12.36 -5.31 14.62
C ALA A 311 13.72 -5.23 13.89
N SER A 312 13.97 -6.18 12.97
CA SER A 312 15.22 -6.20 12.18
C SER A 312 15.29 -5.07 11.16
N LEU A 313 14.14 -4.67 10.60
CA LEU A 313 14.04 -3.52 9.69
C LEU A 313 13.99 -2.17 10.41
N ASN A 314 13.87 -2.16 11.74
CA ASN A 314 13.66 -0.96 12.57
C ASN A 314 12.44 -0.13 12.09
N ILE A 315 11.31 -0.81 11.90
CA ILE A 315 10.05 -0.21 11.46
C ILE A 315 8.93 -0.44 12.46
N SER A 316 7.95 0.47 12.47
CA SER A 316 6.70 0.31 13.22
C SER A 316 5.59 -0.37 12.43
N GLY A 317 5.70 -0.44 11.10
CA GLY A 317 4.77 -1.15 10.21
C GLY A 317 5.03 -2.66 10.10
N THR A 318 4.24 -3.31 9.25
CA THR A 318 4.28 -4.75 9.02
C THR A 318 4.41 -5.04 7.52
N LEU A 319 5.30 -5.96 7.15
CA LEU A 319 5.46 -6.43 5.77
C LEU A 319 4.17 -7.10 5.27
N VAL A 320 3.70 -6.73 4.07
CA VAL A 320 2.41 -7.19 3.54
C VAL A 320 2.49 -8.57 2.87
N ALA A 321 3.62 -8.93 2.24
CA ALA A 321 3.72 -10.24 1.58
C ALA A 321 5.14 -10.68 1.19
N SER A 322 5.91 -9.83 0.49
CA SER A 322 7.18 -10.21 -0.14
C SER A 322 8.32 -9.31 0.34
N THR A 323 9.50 -9.89 0.55
CA THR A 323 10.74 -9.14 0.72
C THR A 323 11.35 -8.72 -0.62
N ASP A 324 10.98 -9.38 -1.72
CA ASP A 324 11.44 -9.01 -3.07
C ASP A 324 10.68 -7.78 -3.56
N CYS A 325 11.42 -6.77 -4.02
CA CYS A 325 10.89 -5.49 -4.48
C CYS A 325 10.76 -5.42 -6.01
N SER A 326 11.18 -6.46 -6.72
CA SER A 326 11.11 -6.59 -8.18
C SER A 326 9.67 -6.59 -8.68
N ALA A 327 9.29 -5.59 -9.46
CA ALA A 327 7.93 -5.52 -10.03
C ALA A 327 7.64 -6.73 -10.93
N SER A 328 8.64 -7.19 -11.69
CA SER A 328 8.48 -8.29 -12.63
C SER A 328 8.46 -9.68 -11.99
N GLU A 329 9.13 -9.87 -10.85
CA GLU A 329 9.22 -11.18 -10.18
C GLU A 329 8.13 -11.38 -9.12
N THR A 330 7.40 -10.33 -8.78
CA THR A 330 6.35 -10.33 -7.76
C THR A 330 4.94 -10.05 -8.31
N ASP A 331 4.76 -10.12 -9.63
CA ASP A 331 3.49 -9.78 -10.30
C ASP A 331 2.99 -8.37 -9.91
N ASN A 332 3.89 -7.39 -9.92
CA ASN A 332 3.68 -6.00 -9.54
C ASN A 332 3.36 -5.76 -8.05
N GLN A 333 3.61 -6.72 -7.16
CA GLN A 333 3.41 -6.51 -5.72
C GLN A 333 4.48 -5.62 -5.10
N GLY A 334 5.72 -5.71 -5.58
CA GLY A 334 6.87 -5.08 -4.93
C GLY A 334 7.04 -5.54 -3.48
N CYS A 335 7.77 -4.76 -2.69
CA CYS A 335 7.92 -5.00 -1.27
C CYS A 335 7.19 -3.90 -0.49
N GLY A 336 5.99 -4.22 -0.01
CA GLY A 336 5.09 -3.26 0.66
C GLY A 336 5.09 -3.41 2.18
N ILE A 337 5.17 -2.29 2.90
CA ILE A 337 5.06 -2.22 4.37
C ILE A 337 3.80 -1.43 4.72
N ARG A 338 2.88 -2.06 5.46
CA ARG A 338 1.64 -1.44 5.92
C ARG A 338 1.82 -0.86 7.32
N SER A 339 1.39 0.39 7.49
CA SER A 339 1.29 1.03 8.79
C SER A 339 0.41 0.20 9.73
N ASN A 340 0.77 0.13 11.01
CA ASN A 340 -0.09 -0.45 12.05
C ASN A 340 -1.08 0.57 12.63
N LEU A 341 -1.01 1.84 12.20
CA LEU A 341 -1.88 2.92 12.66
C LEU A 341 -3.11 3.06 11.75
N SER A 342 -4.31 3.02 12.34
CA SER A 342 -5.58 3.17 11.64
C SER A 342 -5.91 4.60 11.21
N ASN A 343 -5.13 5.59 11.66
CA ASN A 343 -5.27 6.98 11.25
C ASN A 343 -4.20 7.40 10.23
N SER A 344 -3.51 6.46 9.61
CA SER A 344 -2.46 6.79 8.65
C SER A 344 -2.98 6.92 7.22
N PHE A 345 -4.20 6.46 6.91
CA PHE A 345 -4.76 6.58 5.57
C PHE A 345 -6.28 6.80 5.58
N GLY A 346 -6.80 7.35 4.49
CA GLY A 346 -8.22 7.49 4.21
C GLY A 346 -9.00 8.16 5.33
N SER A 347 -10.20 7.63 5.61
CA SER A 347 -11.10 8.20 6.63
C SER A 347 -10.48 8.39 8.01
N GLY A 348 -9.57 7.51 8.44
CA GLY A 348 -8.88 7.64 9.72
C GLY A 348 -7.89 8.81 9.75
N PHE A 349 -7.16 9.03 8.65
CA PHE A 349 -6.30 10.20 8.49
C PHE A 349 -7.12 11.49 8.47
N ASN A 350 -8.22 11.51 7.72
CA ASN A 350 -9.09 12.67 7.60
C ASN A 350 -9.73 13.04 8.95
N GLY A 351 -10.22 12.05 9.70
CA GLY A 351 -10.78 12.24 11.04
C GLY A 351 -9.77 12.74 12.08
N ASN A 352 -8.47 12.60 11.82
CA ASN A 352 -7.39 13.13 12.65
C ASN A 352 -6.97 14.57 12.26
N GLY A 353 -7.62 15.21 11.28
CA GLY A 353 -7.16 16.47 10.69
C GLY A 353 -5.89 16.29 9.86
N GLY A 354 -5.67 15.09 9.35
CA GLY A 354 -4.53 14.69 8.55
C GLY A 354 -3.22 14.55 9.33
N GLY A 355 -2.13 14.98 8.71
CA GLY A 355 -0.78 14.82 9.25
C GLY A 355 0.30 15.07 8.20
N VAL A 356 1.53 14.70 8.56
CA VAL A 356 2.71 14.84 7.69
C VAL A 356 3.24 13.47 7.32
N TYR A 357 3.49 13.27 6.03
CA TYR A 357 4.31 12.19 5.53
C TYR A 357 5.67 12.70 5.12
N ALA A 358 6.73 11.97 5.46
CA ALA A 358 8.08 12.27 5.01
C ALA A 358 8.73 11.02 4.41
N MET A 359 9.28 11.14 3.21
CA MET A 359 10.12 10.13 2.57
C MET A 359 11.56 10.61 2.60
N LEU A 360 12.46 9.82 3.20
CA LEU A 360 13.89 10.03 3.19
C LEU A 360 14.54 9.00 2.27
N TRP A 361 15.17 9.46 1.20
CA TRP A 361 16.02 8.67 0.32
C TRP A 361 17.47 9.18 0.41
N ASP A 362 18.35 8.34 0.99
CA ASP A 362 19.78 8.61 1.12
C ASP A 362 20.61 7.32 0.97
N ASN A 363 21.90 7.38 1.29
CA ASN A 363 22.81 6.22 1.19
C ASN A 363 22.45 5.05 2.13
N SER A 364 21.62 5.28 3.16
CA SER A 364 21.16 4.23 4.08
C SER A 364 19.97 3.43 3.56
N GLY A 365 19.28 3.93 2.53
CA GLY A 365 18.07 3.33 1.97
C GLY A 365 16.96 4.35 1.75
N ILE A 366 15.73 3.85 1.74
CA ILE A 366 14.50 4.66 1.68
C ILE A 366 13.68 4.44 2.95
N LYS A 367 13.25 5.51 3.60
CA LYS A 367 12.40 5.46 4.79
C LYS A 367 11.15 6.30 4.57
N VAL A 368 10.01 5.81 5.04
CA VAL A 368 8.75 6.56 5.07
C VAL A 368 8.29 6.72 6.51
N PHE A 369 8.01 7.96 6.88
CA PHE A 369 7.50 8.37 8.18
C PHE A 369 6.09 8.91 8.04
N PHE A 370 5.26 8.63 9.05
CA PHE A 370 3.97 9.27 9.23
C PHE A 370 3.93 9.93 10.61
N PHE A 371 3.59 11.21 10.63
CA PHE A 371 3.36 11.98 11.84
C PHE A 371 1.90 12.42 11.87
N PRO A 372 1.05 11.87 12.77
CA PRO A 372 -0.29 12.38 12.99
C PRO A 372 -0.27 13.87 13.29
N ARG A 373 -1.30 14.63 12.89
CA ARG A 373 -1.39 16.09 13.04
C ARG A 373 -0.86 16.66 14.36
N GLY A 374 -1.18 16.03 15.50
CA GLY A 374 -0.76 16.47 16.84
C GLY A 374 0.66 16.05 17.27
N SER A 375 1.43 15.39 16.40
CA SER A 375 2.75 14.81 16.70
C SER A 375 3.79 15.11 15.61
N ILE A 376 3.58 16.18 14.85
CA ILE A 376 4.54 16.64 13.84
C ILE A 376 5.80 17.17 14.55
N PRO A 377 7.00 16.65 14.22
CA PRO A 377 8.25 17.14 14.76
C PRO A 377 8.45 18.65 14.51
N SER A 378 8.85 19.39 15.54
CA SER A 378 8.96 20.87 15.48
C SER A 378 9.99 21.37 14.48
N ASP A 379 10.99 20.57 14.17
CA ASP A 379 12.01 20.84 13.16
C ASP A 379 11.45 20.84 11.72
N ILE A 380 10.41 20.04 11.45
CA ILE A 380 9.65 20.11 10.18
C ILE A 380 8.90 21.45 10.11
N SER A 381 8.16 21.81 11.16
CA SER A 381 7.42 23.08 11.22
C SER A 381 8.34 24.31 11.17
N ALA A 382 9.59 24.17 11.63
CA ALA A 382 10.61 25.20 11.53
C ALA A 382 11.32 25.28 10.16
N GLY A 383 10.97 24.40 9.21
CA GLY A 383 11.61 24.35 7.88
C GLY A 383 13.07 23.88 7.91
N ALA A 384 13.48 23.18 8.97
CA ALA A 384 14.85 22.71 9.19
C ALA A 384 14.86 21.25 9.65
N PRO A 385 14.35 20.31 8.84
CA PRO A 385 14.12 18.93 9.26
C PRO A 385 15.42 18.20 9.60
N GLN A 386 15.39 17.40 10.66
CA GLN A 386 16.48 16.58 11.19
C GLN A 386 16.01 15.14 11.37
N PRO A 387 15.97 14.34 10.28
CA PRO A 387 15.42 12.98 10.31
C PRO A 387 16.07 12.05 11.35
N GLN A 388 17.32 12.32 11.74
CA GLN A 388 18.06 11.53 12.72
C GLN A 388 17.43 11.56 14.12
N GLY A 389 16.66 12.61 14.43
CA GLY A 389 15.96 12.79 15.70
C GLY A 389 14.51 12.30 15.69
N TRP A 390 14.01 11.81 14.55
CA TRP A 390 12.63 11.34 14.44
C TRP A 390 12.45 9.94 15.05
N PRO A 391 11.22 9.57 15.46
CA PRO A 391 10.88 8.19 15.83
C PRO A 391 11.16 7.18 14.71
N SER A 392 11.07 5.88 15.03
CA SER A 392 11.18 4.81 14.04
C SER A 392 10.19 5.04 12.88
N PRO A 393 10.65 4.90 11.62
CA PRO A 393 9.80 5.06 10.45
C PRO A 393 8.70 4.00 10.40
N MET A 394 7.60 4.29 9.69
CA MET A 394 6.59 3.28 9.43
C MET A 394 7.08 2.23 8.43
N ALA A 395 7.96 2.62 7.50
CA ALA A 395 8.59 1.75 6.52
C ALA A 395 10.07 2.11 6.32
N ASN A 396 10.91 1.10 6.12
CA ASN A 396 12.34 1.24 5.89
C ASN A 396 12.75 0.15 4.90
N PHE A 397 13.38 0.57 3.81
CA PHE A 397 13.95 -0.24 2.74
C PHE A 397 15.46 -0.05 2.79
N PRO A 398 16.19 -0.85 3.59
CA PRO A 398 17.60 -0.62 3.87
C PRO A 398 18.48 -0.87 2.64
N ALA A 399 19.58 -0.13 2.52
CA ALA A 399 20.53 -0.27 1.40
C ALA A 399 21.28 -1.62 1.34
N THR A 400 21.18 -2.47 2.38
CA THR A 400 21.94 -3.74 2.52
C THR A 400 21.84 -4.64 1.28
N ASP A 401 20.61 -4.96 0.87
CA ASP A 401 20.32 -5.82 -0.28
C ASP A 401 19.45 -5.08 -1.32
N CYS A 402 19.46 -3.75 -1.25
CA CYS A 402 18.74 -2.85 -2.15
C CYS A 402 19.39 -1.46 -2.17
N SER A 403 20.55 -1.34 -2.81
CA SER A 403 21.26 -0.05 -2.90
C SER A 403 20.40 1.00 -3.60
N PRO A 404 19.97 2.08 -2.92
CA PRO A 404 18.91 2.91 -3.46
C PRO A 404 19.36 3.68 -4.72
N TYR A 405 20.62 4.10 -4.82
CA TYR A 405 21.13 4.77 -6.03
C TYR A 405 21.45 3.83 -7.20
N GLN A 406 21.28 2.52 -7.02
CA GLN A 406 21.32 1.55 -8.11
C GLN A 406 19.93 1.33 -8.74
N PHE A 407 18.89 1.36 -7.92
CA PHE A 407 17.52 0.99 -8.34
C PHE A 407 16.59 2.19 -8.54
N PHE A 408 16.96 3.36 -8.02
CA PHE A 408 16.15 4.58 -8.08
C PHE A 408 16.98 5.70 -8.70
N ASN A 409 16.42 6.40 -9.69
CA ASN A 409 17.08 7.53 -10.31
C ASN A 409 16.08 8.53 -10.93
N ASN A 410 16.39 9.83 -10.83
CA ASN A 410 15.67 10.92 -11.46
C ASN A 410 14.16 10.90 -11.15
N HIS A 411 13.83 10.87 -9.87
CA HIS A 411 12.43 10.81 -9.43
C HIS A 411 11.75 12.17 -9.54
N SER A 412 10.48 12.16 -9.94
CA SER A 412 9.52 13.25 -9.73
C SER A 412 8.47 12.81 -8.73
N ALA A 413 7.91 13.74 -7.95
CA ALA A 413 6.79 13.46 -7.05
C ALA A 413 5.45 13.55 -7.81
N ILE A 414 4.51 12.70 -7.45
CA ILE A 414 3.24 12.50 -8.16
C ILE A 414 2.09 12.46 -7.16
N PHE A 415 1.01 13.18 -7.46
CA PHE A 415 -0.29 12.94 -6.87
C PHE A 415 -1.23 12.40 -7.93
N ASP A 416 -2.04 11.42 -7.56
CA ASP A 416 -3.24 11.08 -8.31
C ASP A 416 -4.33 10.47 -7.44
N THR A 417 -5.50 10.34 -8.06
CA THR A 417 -6.57 9.46 -7.59
C THR A 417 -7.15 8.76 -8.81
N THR A 418 -6.76 7.51 -9.04
CA THR A 418 -7.48 6.62 -9.96
C THR A 418 -8.67 5.96 -9.26
N LEU A 419 -9.50 5.27 -10.03
CA LEU A 419 -10.66 4.53 -9.55
C LEU A 419 -10.65 3.11 -10.11
N CYS A 420 -11.00 2.12 -9.28
CA CYS A 420 -11.00 0.72 -9.66
C CYS A 420 -9.63 0.22 -10.14
N GLY A 421 -9.48 -0.09 -11.43
CA GLY A 421 -8.22 -0.52 -12.01
C GLY A 421 -7.68 -1.83 -11.46
N ASP A 422 -6.39 -2.04 -11.71
CA ASP A 422 -5.69 -3.29 -11.45
C ASP A 422 -5.66 -3.68 -9.97
N TRP A 423 -5.75 -2.70 -9.05
CA TRP A 423 -5.78 -2.96 -7.61
C TRP A 423 -7.17 -2.80 -6.99
N ALA A 424 -7.72 -1.58 -6.91
CA ALA A 424 -8.97 -1.34 -6.17
C ALA A 424 -10.14 -2.14 -6.74
N GLY A 425 -10.20 -2.26 -8.08
CA GLY A 425 -11.18 -3.08 -8.78
C GLY A 425 -11.00 -4.57 -8.53
N ALA A 426 -9.75 -5.05 -8.47
CA ALA A 426 -9.45 -6.46 -8.24
C ALA A 426 -9.78 -6.95 -6.82
N VAL A 427 -9.83 -6.04 -5.84
CA VAL A 427 -10.19 -6.35 -4.44
C VAL A 427 -11.58 -5.82 -4.04
N TRP A 428 -12.43 -5.49 -5.02
CA TRP A 428 -13.78 -4.95 -4.81
C TRP A 428 -14.69 -5.80 -3.90
N ASN A 429 -14.51 -7.13 -3.96
CA ASN A 429 -15.26 -8.11 -3.17
C ASN A 429 -14.51 -8.56 -1.90
N SER A 430 -13.29 -8.08 -1.67
CA SER A 430 -12.44 -8.52 -0.56
C SER A 430 -12.84 -7.84 0.75
N THR A 431 -12.52 -8.50 1.86
CA THR A 431 -12.67 -7.99 3.24
C THR A 431 -11.42 -8.33 4.06
N GLY A 432 -11.36 -7.86 5.30
CA GLY A 432 -10.33 -8.27 6.27
C GLY A 432 -9.02 -7.48 6.18
N VAL A 433 -8.97 -6.44 5.36
CA VAL A 433 -7.92 -5.42 5.41
C VAL A 433 -8.44 -4.26 6.28
N PRO A 434 -7.61 -3.64 7.15
CA PRO A 434 -8.06 -2.57 8.03
C PRO A 434 -8.85 -1.46 7.31
N GLY A 435 -10.07 -1.19 7.78
CA GLY A 435 -11.02 -0.25 7.16
C GLY A 435 -12.02 -0.88 6.18
N GLN A 436 -11.83 -2.15 5.80
CA GLN A 436 -12.69 -2.88 4.86
C GLN A 436 -13.28 -4.15 5.51
N ASP A 437 -14.04 -3.97 6.59
CA ASP A 437 -14.71 -5.09 7.28
C ASP A 437 -15.87 -5.66 6.45
N VAL A 438 -16.51 -4.81 5.65
CA VAL A 438 -17.55 -5.17 4.67
C VAL A 438 -16.99 -4.91 3.27
N SER A 439 -17.23 -5.79 2.30
CA SER A 439 -16.70 -5.58 0.95
C SER A 439 -17.37 -4.40 0.28
N CYS A 440 -16.68 -3.74 -0.65
CA CYS A 440 -17.28 -2.62 -1.36
C CYS A 440 -18.48 -3.02 -2.22
N ALA A 441 -18.47 -4.24 -2.78
CA ALA A 441 -19.64 -4.79 -3.45
C ALA A 441 -20.87 -4.86 -2.53
N GLN A 442 -20.68 -5.34 -1.29
CA GLN A 442 -21.76 -5.42 -0.31
C GLN A 442 -22.17 -4.05 0.22
N GLN A 443 -21.22 -3.19 0.52
CA GLN A 443 -21.46 -1.86 1.10
C GLN A 443 -22.21 -0.94 0.13
N THR A 444 -21.88 -1.01 -1.16
CA THR A 444 -22.47 -0.14 -2.18
C THR A 444 -23.68 -0.76 -2.88
N GLY A 445 -23.83 -2.09 -2.83
CA GLY A 445 -24.83 -2.84 -3.57
C GLY A 445 -24.52 -3.06 -5.05
N PHE A 446 -23.35 -2.63 -5.54
CA PHE A 446 -22.93 -2.80 -6.93
C PHE A 446 -22.05 -4.04 -7.11
N SER A 447 -22.40 -4.87 -8.09
CA SER A 447 -21.65 -6.10 -8.41
C SER A 447 -20.26 -5.82 -9.00
N THR A 448 -20.06 -4.67 -9.63
CA THR A 448 -18.77 -4.27 -10.20
C THR A 448 -18.38 -2.86 -9.77
N CYS A 449 -17.07 -2.67 -9.58
CA CYS A 449 -16.48 -1.38 -9.25
C CYS A 449 -16.80 -0.32 -10.31
N ALA A 450 -16.67 -0.66 -11.60
CA ALA A 450 -16.95 0.26 -12.71
C ALA A 450 -18.41 0.78 -12.72
N ALA A 451 -19.38 -0.10 -12.45
CA ALA A 451 -20.79 0.31 -12.39
C ALA A 451 -21.04 1.28 -11.23
N PHE A 452 -20.41 1.05 -10.07
CA PHE A 452 -20.47 2.00 -8.96
C PHE A 452 -19.85 3.36 -9.32
N VAL A 453 -18.66 3.35 -9.92
CA VAL A 453 -17.97 4.59 -10.36
C VAL A 453 -18.83 5.40 -11.31
N GLN A 454 -19.49 4.74 -12.27
CA GLN A 454 -20.37 5.41 -13.24
C GLN A 454 -21.63 5.98 -12.58
N ALA A 455 -22.20 5.25 -11.62
CA ALA A 455 -23.54 5.52 -11.11
C ALA A 455 -23.62 6.17 -9.72
N SER A 456 -22.50 6.53 -9.09
CA SER A 456 -22.53 7.01 -7.70
C SER A 456 -21.66 8.24 -7.47
N GLY A 457 -21.88 9.31 -8.23
CA GLY A 457 -21.05 10.52 -8.15
C GLY A 457 -20.92 11.13 -6.76
N ALA A 458 -22.02 11.17 -6.00
CA ALA A 458 -22.03 11.72 -4.65
C ALA A 458 -21.14 10.94 -3.67
N SER A 459 -20.89 9.65 -3.92
CA SER A 459 -20.04 8.82 -3.07
C SER A 459 -18.56 9.19 -3.14
N PHE A 460 -18.16 10.00 -4.12
CA PHE A 460 -16.79 10.52 -4.27
C PHE A 460 -16.58 11.90 -3.64
N SER A 461 -17.52 12.37 -2.79
CA SER A 461 -17.37 13.67 -2.10
C SER A 461 -16.13 13.74 -1.21
N GLU A 462 -15.73 12.61 -0.62
CA GLU A 462 -14.52 12.47 0.20
C GLU A 462 -13.31 11.97 -0.60
N ALA A 463 -13.42 11.91 -1.94
CA ALA A 463 -12.32 11.50 -2.82
C ALA A 463 -11.50 12.72 -3.27
N TYR A 464 -10.88 13.41 -2.30
CA TYR A 464 -10.01 14.56 -2.56
C TYR A 464 -8.80 14.64 -1.65
N TRP A 465 -7.71 15.16 -2.20
CA TRP A 465 -6.56 15.63 -1.45
C TRP A 465 -6.80 17.07 -0.98
N GLU A 466 -6.43 17.41 0.25
CA GLU A 466 -6.25 18.78 0.72
C GLU A 466 -4.84 18.93 1.28
N VAL A 467 -3.94 19.48 0.47
CA VAL A 467 -2.50 19.54 0.73
C VAL A 467 -2.12 20.95 1.12
N SER A 468 -1.52 21.10 2.30
CA SER A 468 -0.99 22.37 2.78
C SER A 468 0.37 22.68 2.15
N SER A 469 1.26 21.68 2.07
CA SER A 469 2.59 21.85 1.47
C SER A 469 3.17 20.55 0.91
N VAL A 470 4.00 20.69 -0.12
CA VAL A 470 5.04 19.70 -0.47
C VAL A 470 6.39 20.40 -0.52
N MET A 471 7.33 19.91 0.27
CA MET A 471 8.70 20.42 0.37
C MET A 471 9.68 19.34 -0.04
N ILE A 472 10.60 19.65 -0.95
CA ILE A 472 11.68 18.74 -1.35
C ILE A 472 12.99 19.33 -0.85
N TYR A 473 13.74 18.56 -0.06
CA TYR A 473 15.03 18.95 0.48
C TYR A 473 16.15 18.04 -0.04
N GLN A 474 17.34 18.60 -0.21
CA GLN A 474 18.57 17.84 -0.46
C GLN A 474 19.68 18.32 0.47
N THR A 475 20.67 17.46 0.70
CA THR A 475 21.91 17.87 1.38
C THR A 475 22.87 18.48 0.36
N THR A 476 23.75 19.38 0.79
CA THR A 476 24.73 20.05 -0.08
C THR A 476 25.82 19.12 -0.64
N THR A 477 25.80 17.83 -0.31
CA THR A 477 26.81 16.81 -0.67
C THR A 477 26.24 15.71 -1.57
N SER A 478 25.14 15.95 -2.27
CA SER A 478 24.55 15.03 -3.25
C SER A 478 25.35 14.97 -4.54
#